data_AF-A0A1K1R7Z2-F1
#
_entry.id   AF-A0A1K1R7Z2-F1
#
_cell.length_a   1.000
_cell.length_b   1.000
_cell.length_c   1.000
_cell.angle_alpha   90.00
_cell.angle_beta   90.00
_cell.angle_gamma   90.00
#
_symmetry.space_group_name_H-M   'P 1'
#
loop_
_entity.id
_entity.type
_entity.pdbx_description
1 polymer ?
#
loop_
_entity_poly.entity_id
_entity_poly.type
_entity_poly.pdbx_seq_one_letter_code
_entity_poly.pdbx_strand_id
1 'polypeptide(L)'
;MSKRSHEIWNSGDTDVIDTRSKSLGNMRIVCAFTASLFMTSIGASAMAEEHSEREARIVNGELKVPFSSHNFSARCYDTLKCEVIYGRRYAAKFDKPSPPLTEAIRRSLDGSWGGIANFPPAARVSWVAKDGTPLEANVDVGEIFEDQYILYGPELDVSDVALDRHFPDPGIILVVDNRTISVYMRAMVFLRHPIVPSNPYSDMRHDVVLAFTRNF
;
A
#
# COMPACT_ATOMS: atom_id res chain seq x y z
N MET A 1 -46.27 -29.94 27.80
CA MET A 1 -46.35 -31.00 28.84
C MET A 1 -45.05 -31.82 28.77
N SER A 2 -44.17 -31.68 29.78
CA SER A 2 -43.75 -32.76 30.72
C SER A 2 -42.66 -33.68 30.15
N LYS A 3 -41.46 -33.93 30.68
CA LYS A 3 -40.69 -33.72 31.95
C LYS A 3 -39.20 -33.95 31.55
N ARG A 4 -38.16 -33.18 31.91
CA ARG A 4 -37.38 -33.02 33.17
C ARG A 4 -36.89 -34.31 33.87
N SER A 5 -35.55 -34.52 33.92
CA SER A 5 -34.71 -34.99 35.06
C SER A 5 -33.22 -34.92 34.63
N HIS A 6 -32.31 -34.12 35.25
CA HIS A 6 -31.57 -34.30 36.53
C HIS A 6 -30.58 -35.51 36.43
N GLU A 7 -29.29 -35.53 36.83
CA GLU A 7 -28.48 -34.84 37.87
C GLU A 7 -26.99 -35.34 37.76
N ILE A 8 -25.93 -34.52 37.89
CA ILE A 8 -25.10 -34.18 39.09
C ILE A 8 -23.84 -35.07 39.36
N TRP A 9 -22.66 -34.40 39.34
CA TRP A 9 -21.43 -34.41 40.18
C TRP A 9 -20.74 -35.69 40.71
N ASN A 10 -19.38 -35.72 40.65
CA ASN A 10 -18.43 -35.63 41.80
C ASN A 10 -16.95 -35.66 41.32
N SER A 11 -16.07 -34.72 41.72
CA SER A 11 -15.14 -34.70 42.91
C SER A 11 -14.17 -35.90 42.96
N GLY A 12 -12.88 -35.84 43.24
CA GLY A 12 -11.96 -34.86 43.83
C GLY A 12 -10.73 -35.64 44.38
N ASP A 13 -9.71 -34.92 44.87
CA ASP A 13 -8.70 -35.31 45.88
C ASP A 13 -7.69 -36.45 45.61
N THR A 14 -6.47 -36.51 46.17
CA THR A 14 -5.42 -35.62 46.73
C THR A 14 -4.18 -36.51 46.98
N ASP A 15 -3.00 -35.89 47.03
CA ASP A 15 -1.69 -36.19 47.67
C ASP A 15 -1.35 -37.56 48.30
N VAL A 16 -0.02 -37.89 48.34
CA VAL A 16 0.76 -38.29 49.55
C VAL A 16 2.25 -38.68 49.27
N ILE A 17 3.19 -37.91 49.87
CA ILE A 17 4.38 -38.25 50.72
C ILE A 17 5.61 -38.99 50.09
N ASP A 18 6.79 -38.35 49.94
CA ASP A 18 7.96 -38.12 50.87
C ASP A 18 9.12 -39.13 50.65
N THR A 19 10.36 -38.62 50.55
CA THR A 19 11.46 -39.08 51.41
C THR A 19 12.67 -38.15 51.33
N ARG A 20 13.16 -37.83 52.52
CA ARG A 20 14.25 -36.92 52.89
C ARG A 20 15.59 -37.66 52.93
N SER A 21 16.70 -37.01 52.51
CA SER A 21 18.05 -37.33 53.01
C SER A 21 18.92 -36.06 53.11
N LYS A 22 19.55 -35.88 54.27
CA LYS A 22 20.48 -34.81 54.68
C LYS A 22 21.91 -35.15 54.14
N SER A 23 22.99 -34.36 54.16
CA SER A 23 23.40 -33.11 54.82
C SER A 23 24.75 -32.63 54.22
N LEU A 24 25.14 -31.39 54.59
CA LEU A 24 26.50 -30.82 54.77
C LEU A 24 27.25 -30.23 53.55
N GLY A 25 27.53 -28.93 53.65
CA GLY A 25 28.88 -28.40 53.40
C GLY A 25 29.02 -27.24 52.41
N ASN A 26 29.29 -26.05 52.97
CA ASN A 26 30.15 -24.97 52.42
C ASN A 26 29.61 -24.03 51.31
N MET A 27 28.87 -23.04 51.79
CA MET A 27 29.03 -21.59 51.59
C MET A 27 30.11 -21.08 50.60
N ARG A 28 29.59 -20.35 49.58
CA ARG A 28 30.13 -19.24 48.74
C ARG A 28 30.24 -19.58 47.26
N ILE A 29 29.21 -19.22 46.50
CA ILE A 29 29.32 -18.96 45.05
C ILE A 29 28.70 -17.59 44.77
N VAL A 30 29.53 -16.75 44.17
CA VAL A 30 29.30 -15.37 43.73
C VAL A 30 28.27 -15.35 42.59
N CYS A 31 27.33 -14.40 42.65
CA CYS A 31 26.38 -14.12 41.58
C CYS A 31 27.09 -13.71 40.28
N ALA A 32 26.74 -14.36 39.17
CA ALA A 32 26.77 -13.73 37.86
C ALA A 32 25.58 -14.26 37.04
N PHE A 33 24.56 -13.41 36.89
CA PHE A 33 23.47 -13.63 35.96
C PHE A 33 23.96 -13.29 34.55
N THR A 34 23.97 -14.26 33.64
CA THR A 34 23.94 -13.99 32.20
C THR A 34 22.77 -14.75 31.59
N ALA A 35 21.65 -14.06 31.44
CA ALA A 35 20.54 -14.53 30.64
C ALA A 35 20.82 -14.15 29.17
N SER A 36 21.04 -15.15 28.32
CA SER A 36 21.04 -14.96 26.87
C SER A 36 19.72 -15.50 26.32
N LEU A 37 18.76 -14.60 26.08
CA LEU A 37 17.63 -14.86 25.19
C LEU A 37 18.04 -14.42 23.78
N PHE A 38 18.30 -15.39 22.89
CA PHE A 38 18.25 -15.14 21.45
C PHE A 38 16.90 -15.60 20.94
N MET A 39 15.96 -14.66 20.81
CA MET A 39 14.85 -14.78 19.87
C MET A 39 15.02 -13.69 18.83
N THR A 40 15.49 -14.04 17.64
CA THR A 40 15.39 -13.17 16.47
C THR A 40 14.46 -13.83 15.47
N SER A 41 13.23 -13.32 15.43
CA SER A 41 12.29 -13.49 14.33
C SER A 41 12.83 -12.75 13.11
N ILE A 42 13.60 -13.44 12.27
CA ILE A 42 14.06 -12.90 10.99
C ILE A 42 12.99 -13.23 9.96
N GLY A 43 12.28 -12.24 9.44
CA GLY A 43 11.44 -12.46 8.26
C GLY A 43 10.52 -11.32 7.87
N ALA A 44 9.97 -10.55 8.81
CA ALA A 44 9.01 -9.49 8.47
C ALA A 44 9.57 -8.06 8.60
N SER A 45 10.49 -7.81 9.53
CA SER A 45 10.96 -6.45 9.82
C SER A 45 12.05 -5.94 8.86
N ALA A 46 12.92 -6.81 8.34
CA ALA A 46 14.03 -6.39 7.48
C ALA A 46 13.57 -5.73 6.17
N MET A 47 12.48 -6.21 5.57
CA MET A 47 11.96 -5.67 4.31
C MET A 47 11.31 -4.29 4.48
N ALA A 48 10.75 -3.99 5.65
CA ALA A 48 10.16 -2.68 5.94
C ALA A 48 11.22 -1.63 6.32
N GLU A 49 12.35 -2.08 6.89
CA GLU A 49 13.44 -1.21 7.34
C GLU A 49 14.37 -0.80 6.17
N GLU A 50 14.63 -1.70 5.21
CA GLU A 50 15.49 -1.40 4.05
C GLU A 50 14.90 -0.35 3.08
N HIS A 51 13.56 -0.23 3.01
CA HIS A 51 12.90 0.75 2.15
C HIS A 51 12.84 2.16 2.75
N SER A 52 12.93 2.28 4.08
CA SER A 52 12.87 3.56 4.80
C SER A 52 14.14 4.43 4.64
N GLU A 53 15.24 3.87 4.12
CA GLU A 53 16.54 4.57 4.01
C GLU A 53 16.90 5.01 2.59
N ARG A 54 16.04 4.77 1.59
CA ARG A 54 16.32 5.20 0.22
C ARG A 54 16.00 6.70 0.12
N GLU A 55 17.01 7.52 -0.09
CA GLU A 55 16.83 8.94 -0.40
C GLU A 55 16.60 9.17 -1.91
N ALA A 56 15.95 10.28 -2.24
CA ALA A 56 15.80 10.72 -3.63
C ALA A 56 17.17 10.98 -4.26
N ARG A 57 17.42 10.40 -5.43
CA ARG A 57 18.72 10.50 -6.11
C ARG A 57 18.60 10.35 -7.62
N ILE A 58 19.63 10.78 -8.33
CA ILE A 58 19.77 10.56 -9.77
C ILE A 58 20.80 9.46 -9.99
N VAL A 59 20.41 8.39 -10.68
CA VAL A 59 21.28 7.25 -11.00
C VAL A 59 21.26 7.06 -12.50
N ASN A 60 22.43 7.16 -13.15
CA ASN A 60 22.56 7.01 -14.60
C ASN A 60 21.61 7.92 -15.42
N GLY A 61 21.34 9.13 -14.92
CA GLY A 61 20.43 10.09 -15.56
C GLY A 61 18.94 9.86 -15.28
N GLU A 62 18.59 8.83 -14.50
CA GLU A 62 17.21 8.58 -14.06
C GLU A 62 16.98 9.10 -12.65
N LEU A 63 15.85 9.77 -12.44
CA LEU A 63 15.40 10.15 -11.11
C LEU A 63 14.84 8.92 -10.39
N LYS A 64 15.35 8.64 -9.20
CA LYS A 64 14.84 7.59 -8.30
C LYS A 64 14.35 8.27 -7.02
N VAL A 65 13.04 8.50 -6.92
CA VAL A 65 12.39 8.96 -5.68
C VAL A 65 11.57 7.81 -5.12
N PRO A 66 11.98 7.21 -4.01
CA PRO A 66 11.25 6.11 -3.40
C PRO A 66 10.00 6.62 -2.69
N PHE A 67 9.00 5.75 -2.56
CA PHE A 67 7.83 5.99 -1.73
C PHE A 67 7.44 4.71 -0.97
N SER A 68 7.04 4.85 0.29
CA SER A 68 6.54 3.73 1.11
C SER A 68 5.02 3.80 1.34
N SER A 69 4.40 4.90 0.93
CA SER A 69 2.97 5.17 1.06
C SER A 69 2.44 5.87 -0.19
N HIS A 70 1.14 5.74 -0.43
CA HIS A 70 0.49 6.36 -1.57
C HIS A 70 -0.94 6.83 -1.24
N ASN A 71 -1.41 7.77 -2.05
CA ASN A 71 -2.82 8.12 -2.13
C ASN A 71 -3.47 7.26 -3.23
N PHE A 72 -4.75 6.92 -3.08
CA PHE A 72 -5.47 6.11 -4.06
C PHE A 72 -6.79 6.74 -4.46
N SER A 73 -7.17 6.56 -5.72
CA SER A 73 -8.55 6.73 -6.18
C SER A 73 -8.88 5.74 -7.28
N ALA A 74 -10.17 5.48 -7.46
CA ALA A 74 -10.68 4.73 -8.60
C ALA A 74 -11.71 5.56 -9.35
N ARG A 75 -11.69 5.50 -10.68
CA ARG A 75 -12.62 6.22 -11.56
C ARG A 75 -13.13 5.27 -12.63
N CYS A 76 -14.39 5.45 -13.04
CA CYS A 76 -14.99 4.65 -14.09
C CYS A 76 -15.62 5.56 -15.15
N TYR A 77 -15.36 5.24 -16.42
CA TYR A 77 -15.79 5.99 -17.60
C TYR A 77 -16.32 5.02 -18.64
N ASP A 78 -17.31 5.46 -19.43
CA ASP A 78 -17.98 4.62 -20.44
C ASP A 78 -18.40 3.22 -19.92
N THR A 79 -18.78 3.12 -18.65
CA THR A 79 -19.33 1.92 -18.00
C THR A 79 -20.80 2.13 -17.67
N LEU A 80 -21.58 1.05 -17.58
CA LEU A 80 -22.97 1.10 -17.13
C LEU A 80 -23.11 0.94 -15.61
N LYS A 81 -22.17 0.20 -15.00
CA LYS A 81 -22.01 -0.01 -13.55
C LYS A 81 -20.53 -0.22 -13.27
N CYS A 82 -20.06 0.14 -12.09
CA CYS A 82 -18.66 -0.05 -11.72
C CYS A 82 -18.48 -0.12 -10.21
N GLU A 83 -17.66 -1.06 -9.76
CA GLU A 83 -17.25 -1.23 -8.38
C GLU A 83 -15.75 -1.54 -8.33
N VAL A 84 -15.04 -0.80 -7.50
CA VAL A 84 -13.61 -1.01 -7.24
C VAL A 84 -13.40 -1.07 -5.74
N ILE A 85 -12.86 -2.19 -5.27
CA ILE A 85 -12.50 -2.41 -3.87
C ILE A 85 -10.99 -2.49 -3.77
N TYR A 86 -10.40 -1.64 -2.92
CA TYR A 86 -8.97 -1.64 -2.62
C TYR A 86 -8.77 -1.45 -1.12
N GLY A 87 -7.89 -2.23 -0.49
CA GLY A 87 -7.67 -2.21 0.96
C GLY A 87 -8.95 -2.37 1.80
N ARG A 88 -9.87 -3.23 1.35
CA ARG A 88 -11.19 -3.48 1.97
C ARG A 88 -12.14 -2.27 1.97
N ARG A 89 -11.88 -1.25 1.16
CA ARG A 89 -12.73 -0.06 1.00
C ARG A 89 -13.21 0.05 -0.44
N TYR A 90 -14.43 0.56 -0.61
CA TYR A 90 -14.91 0.99 -1.93
C TYR A 90 -14.15 2.25 -2.34
N ALA A 91 -13.32 2.12 -3.37
CA ALA A 91 -12.66 3.24 -4.02
C ALA A 91 -13.56 3.86 -5.11
N ALA A 92 -14.43 3.05 -5.71
CA ALA A 92 -15.52 3.47 -6.59
C ALA A 92 -16.70 2.51 -6.43
N LYS A 93 -17.94 3.03 -6.47
CA LYS A 93 -19.17 2.22 -6.48
C LYS A 93 -20.29 3.04 -7.12
N PHE A 94 -20.69 2.67 -8.33
CA PHE A 94 -21.77 3.32 -9.06
C PHE A 94 -22.63 2.28 -9.77
N ASP A 95 -23.94 2.49 -9.73
CA ASP A 95 -24.96 1.62 -10.32
C ASP A 95 -25.66 2.28 -11.54
N LYS A 96 -25.04 3.33 -12.09
CA LYS A 96 -25.54 4.12 -13.22
C LYS A 96 -24.44 4.37 -14.26
N PRO A 97 -24.81 4.66 -15.52
CA PRO A 97 -23.85 4.96 -16.56
C PRO A 97 -22.92 6.12 -16.23
N SER A 98 -21.64 5.97 -16.56
CA SER A 98 -20.60 6.99 -16.41
C SER A 98 -20.31 7.69 -17.75
N PRO A 99 -19.91 8.98 -17.75
CA PRO A 99 -19.52 9.70 -18.96
C PRO A 99 -18.24 9.12 -19.58
N PRO A 100 -17.89 9.50 -20.83
CA PRO A 100 -16.61 9.14 -21.43
C PRO A 100 -15.42 9.80 -20.73
N LEU A 101 -14.26 9.15 -20.78
CA LEU A 101 -13.00 9.76 -20.35
C LEU A 101 -12.54 10.75 -21.41
N THR A 102 -12.32 12.01 -21.00
CA THR A 102 -11.71 13.01 -21.87
C THR A 102 -10.27 13.28 -21.46
N GLU A 103 -9.47 13.80 -22.38
CA GLU A 103 -8.09 14.19 -22.09
C GLU A 103 -7.98 15.25 -20.99
N ALA A 104 -8.94 16.17 -20.89
CA ALA A 104 -8.98 17.16 -19.81
C ALA A 104 -9.24 16.50 -18.44
N ILE A 105 -10.10 15.49 -18.39
CA ILE A 105 -10.33 14.70 -17.18
C ILE A 105 -9.09 13.86 -16.85
N ARG A 106 -8.49 13.20 -17.85
CA ARG A 106 -7.29 12.39 -17.67
C ARG A 106 -6.15 13.18 -17.05
N ARG A 107 -5.92 14.42 -17.51
CA ARG A 107 -4.90 15.32 -16.95
C ARG A 107 -5.20 15.85 -15.55
N SER A 108 -6.45 15.74 -15.09
CA SER A 108 -6.86 16.20 -13.74
C SER A 108 -7.08 15.06 -12.75
N LEU A 109 -6.81 13.81 -13.14
CA LEU A 109 -6.85 12.66 -12.23
C LEU A 109 -5.96 12.90 -11.01
N ASP A 110 -6.39 12.43 -9.85
CA ASP A 110 -5.63 12.55 -8.61
C ASP A 110 -6.06 11.48 -7.58
N GLY A 111 -5.17 11.17 -6.64
CA GLY A 111 -5.44 10.27 -5.52
C GLY A 111 -6.13 11.01 -4.38
N SER A 112 -7.29 10.54 -3.90
CA SER A 112 -8.08 11.24 -2.87
C SER A 112 -8.08 10.54 -1.51
N TRP A 113 -7.86 9.23 -1.47
CA TRP A 113 -7.75 8.47 -0.23
C TRP A 113 -6.28 8.32 0.13
N GLY A 114 -5.80 9.09 1.10
CA GLY A 114 -4.38 9.17 1.42
C GLY A 114 -3.84 8.23 2.50
N GLY A 115 -2.51 8.17 2.58
CA GLY A 115 -1.74 7.51 3.64
C GLY A 115 -1.84 5.98 3.63
N ILE A 116 -1.97 5.36 2.45
CA ILE A 116 -1.98 3.91 2.32
C ILE A 116 -0.54 3.41 2.34
N ALA A 117 -0.13 2.79 3.45
CA ALA A 117 1.19 2.19 3.58
C ALA A 117 1.34 0.96 2.67
N ASN A 118 2.50 0.84 2.01
CA ASN A 118 2.84 -0.20 1.05
C ASN A 118 1.71 -0.42 0.03
N PHE A 119 1.32 -1.67 -0.18
CA PHE A 119 0.22 -2.05 -1.06
C PHE A 119 -0.69 -3.06 -0.33
N PRO A 120 -1.98 -2.74 -0.14
CA PRO A 120 -2.98 -3.74 0.18
C PRO A 120 -3.06 -4.84 -0.89
N PRO A 121 -3.78 -5.96 -0.62
CA PRO A 121 -4.07 -6.95 -1.64
C PRO A 121 -4.70 -6.33 -2.89
N ALA A 122 -4.50 -6.99 -4.05
CA ALA A 122 -4.96 -6.57 -5.36
C ALA A 122 -6.38 -5.97 -5.34
N ALA A 123 -6.53 -4.85 -6.04
CA ALA A 123 -7.81 -4.19 -6.21
C ALA A 123 -8.76 -5.12 -6.99
N ARG A 124 -9.95 -5.34 -6.43
CA ARG A 124 -11.02 -6.09 -7.10
C ARG A 124 -11.86 -5.11 -7.89
N VAL A 125 -11.96 -5.33 -9.19
CA VAL A 125 -12.69 -4.49 -10.13
C VAL A 125 -13.81 -5.32 -10.73
N SER A 126 -15.05 -4.85 -10.63
CA SER A 126 -16.19 -5.41 -11.34
C SER A 126 -16.97 -4.30 -12.01
N TRP A 127 -17.33 -4.48 -13.27
CA TRP A 127 -18.01 -3.44 -14.04
C TRP A 127 -18.86 -4.04 -15.15
N VAL A 128 -19.72 -3.20 -15.72
CA VAL A 128 -20.48 -3.52 -16.92
C VAL A 128 -20.01 -2.57 -18.02
N ALA A 129 -19.43 -3.11 -19.08
CA ALA A 129 -18.94 -2.36 -20.24
C ALA A 129 -20.09 -1.63 -20.95
N LYS A 130 -19.76 -0.71 -21.85
CA LYS A 130 -20.73 0.10 -22.59
C LYS A 130 -21.71 -0.72 -23.43
N ASP A 131 -21.27 -1.90 -23.88
CA ASP A 131 -22.06 -2.86 -24.64
C ASP A 131 -22.93 -3.79 -23.76
N GLY A 132 -22.88 -3.62 -22.44
CA GLY A 132 -23.63 -4.44 -21.48
C GLY A 132 -22.90 -5.68 -20.97
N THR A 133 -21.68 -5.94 -21.41
CA THR A 133 -20.90 -7.10 -20.96
C THR A 133 -20.45 -6.93 -19.50
N PRO A 134 -20.78 -7.85 -18.58
CA PRO A 134 -20.21 -7.86 -17.24
C PRO A 134 -18.76 -8.37 -17.29
N LEU A 135 -17.86 -7.65 -16.60
CA LEU A 135 -16.43 -7.93 -16.56
C LEU A 135 -15.92 -7.83 -15.12
N GLU A 136 -14.89 -8.61 -14.82
CA GLU A 136 -14.20 -8.61 -13.54
C GLU A 136 -12.69 -8.74 -13.74
N ALA A 137 -11.92 -8.12 -12.85
CA ALA A 137 -10.46 -8.19 -12.85
C ALA A 137 -9.89 -7.99 -11.45
N ASN A 138 -8.73 -8.61 -11.20
CA ASN A 138 -7.84 -8.23 -10.11
C ASN A 138 -6.68 -7.42 -10.68
N VAL A 139 -6.34 -6.32 -10.00
CA VAL A 139 -5.23 -5.42 -10.36
C VAL A 139 -4.31 -5.32 -9.16
N ASP A 140 -3.13 -5.93 -9.25
CA ASP A 140 -2.13 -5.85 -8.19
C ASP A 140 -1.31 -4.56 -8.36
N VAL A 141 -1.59 -3.58 -7.49
CA VAL A 141 -0.87 -2.29 -7.50
C VAL A 141 0.58 -2.48 -7.04
N GLY A 142 0.84 -3.45 -6.15
CA GLY A 142 2.19 -3.73 -5.69
C GLY A 142 3.06 -4.36 -6.76
N GLU A 143 2.49 -5.19 -7.62
CA GLU A 143 3.19 -5.74 -8.80
C GLU A 143 3.51 -4.63 -9.83
N ILE A 144 2.58 -3.70 -10.08
CA ILE A 144 2.80 -2.59 -11.03
C ILE A 144 3.92 -1.64 -10.55
N PHE A 145 4.07 -1.47 -9.23
CA PHE A 145 5.05 -0.57 -8.62
C PHE A 145 6.02 -1.34 -7.72
N GLU A 146 6.54 -2.47 -8.19
CA GLU A 146 7.40 -3.37 -7.41
C GLU A 146 8.65 -2.65 -6.85
N ASP A 147 9.23 -1.75 -7.63
CA ASP A 147 10.42 -0.99 -7.25
C ASP A 147 10.13 0.19 -6.30
N GLN A 148 8.84 0.54 -6.14
CA GLN A 148 8.39 1.65 -5.29
C GLN A 148 9.07 3.00 -5.59
N TYR A 149 9.34 3.28 -6.86
CA TYR A 149 9.79 4.59 -7.32
C TYR A 149 8.67 5.37 -8.01
N ILE A 150 8.64 6.68 -7.81
CA ILE A 150 7.67 7.51 -8.53
C ILE A 150 7.92 7.46 -10.04
N LEU A 151 6.84 7.64 -10.81
CA LEU A 151 6.89 7.86 -12.25
C LEU A 151 6.83 9.36 -12.55
N TYR A 152 7.48 9.76 -13.63
CA TYR A 152 7.50 11.13 -14.12
C TYR A 152 7.41 11.15 -15.65
N GLY A 153 6.94 12.28 -16.20
CA GLY A 153 6.79 12.45 -17.65
C GLY A 153 8.13 12.62 -18.37
N PRO A 154 8.19 12.35 -19.69
CA PRO A 154 9.42 12.43 -20.48
C PRO A 154 9.98 13.86 -20.61
N GLU A 155 9.14 14.87 -20.38
CA GLU A 155 9.50 16.29 -20.45
C GLU A 155 10.14 16.82 -19.15
N LEU A 156 10.42 15.95 -18.17
CA LEU A 156 11.10 16.34 -16.94
C LEU A 156 12.61 16.45 -17.21
N ASP A 157 13.19 17.63 -16.98
CA ASP A 157 14.63 17.77 -16.84
C ASP A 157 15.05 17.26 -15.46
N VAL A 158 15.59 16.03 -15.43
CA VAL A 158 16.05 15.38 -14.20
C VAL A 158 17.16 16.17 -13.52
N SER A 159 17.97 16.92 -14.27
CA SER A 159 19.08 17.72 -13.70
C SER A 159 18.59 18.94 -12.92
N ASP A 160 17.36 19.40 -13.21
CA ASP A 160 16.73 20.53 -12.53
C ASP A 160 15.92 20.12 -11.29
N VAL A 161 15.86 18.84 -10.95
CA VAL A 161 15.10 18.36 -9.79
C VAL A 161 15.73 18.83 -8.48
N ALA A 162 14.91 19.41 -7.60
CA ALA A 162 15.29 19.84 -6.26
C ALA A 162 15.25 18.68 -5.26
N LEU A 163 16.27 17.81 -5.29
CA LEU A 163 16.39 16.62 -4.44
C LEU A 163 16.40 16.92 -2.93
N ASP A 164 16.73 18.15 -2.55
CA ASP A 164 16.73 18.64 -1.16
C ASP A 164 15.33 18.93 -0.61
N ARG A 165 14.28 18.84 -1.43
CA ARG A 165 12.89 19.00 -1.00
C ARG A 165 12.24 17.66 -0.68
N HIS A 166 11.29 17.71 0.24
CA HIS A 166 10.46 16.55 0.56
C HIS A 166 9.50 16.26 -0.61
N PHE A 167 9.48 15.01 -1.06
CA PHE A 167 8.53 14.50 -2.05
C PHE A 167 7.31 13.90 -1.32
N PRO A 168 6.09 14.45 -1.52
CA PRO A 168 4.87 13.87 -0.97
C PRO A 168 4.57 12.49 -1.55
N ASP A 169 3.74 11.74 -0.84
CA ASP A 169 3.17 10.47 -1.33
C ASP A 169 2.53 10.65 -2.71
N PRO A 170 2.85 9.78 -3.70
CA PRO A 170 2.23 9.86 -5.01
C PRO A 170 0.75 9.46 -4.96
N GLY A 171 -0.04 10.01 -5.88
CA GLY A 171 -1.38 9.53 -6.18
C GLY A 171 -1.34 8.38 -7.17
N ILE A 172 -1.94 7.24 -6.83
CA ILE A 172 -2.20 6.12 -7.73
C ILE A 172 -3.69 6.13 -8.11
N ILE A 173 -3.98 6.09 -9.40
CA ILE A 173 -5.34 6.20 -9.92
C ILE A 173 -5.65 5.01 -10.81
N LEU A 174 -6.59 4.18 -10.37
CA LEU A 174 -7.14 3.08 -11.18
C LEU A 174 -8.32 3.60 -11.99
N VAL A 175 -8.23 3.52 -13.31
CA VAL A 175 -9.28 3.95 -14.24
C VAL A 175 -9.84 2.74 -14.97
N VAL A 176 -11.15 2.55 -14.89
CA VAL A 176 -11.91 1.66 -15.76
C VAL A 176 -12.53 2.51 -16.86
N ASP A 177 -12.21 2.23 -18.13
CA ASP A 177 -12.76 2.95 -19.29
C ASP A 177 -13.28 1.94 -20.31
N ASN A 178 -14.60 1.74 -20.32
CA ASN A 178 -15.29 0.71 -21.10
C ASN A 178 -14.72 -0.71 -20.90
N ARG A 179 -13.78 -1.13 -21.76
CA ARG A 179 -13.12 -2.45 -21.74
C ARG A 179 -11.65 -2.39 -21.33
N THR A 180 -11.17 -1.21 -20.97
CA THR A 180 -9.77 -0.97 -20.60
C THR A 180 -9.66 -0.67 -19.11
N ILE A 181 -8.71 -1.29 -18.44
CA ILE A 181 -8.23 -0.83 -17.14
C ILE A 181 -6.86 -0.19 -17.35
N SER A 182 -6.69 1.02 -16.82
CA SER A 182 -5.41 1.71 -16.79
C SER A 182 -5.09 2.14 -15.36
N VAL A 183 -3.83 2.02 -14.96
CA VAL A 183 -3.33 2.57 -13.69
C VAL A 183 -2.39 3.70 -14.02
N TYR A 184 -2.66 4.85 -13.41
CA TYR A 184 -1.83 6.05 -13.52
C TYR A 184 -1.15 6.35 -12.19
N MET A 185 -0.02 7.03 -12.27
CA MET A 185 0.60 7.70 -11.14
C MET A 185 0.61 9.21 -11.38
N ARG A 186 0.38 9.97 -10.32
CA ARG A 186 0.61 11.41 -10.28
C ARG A 186 1.49 11.72 -9.09
N ALA A 187 2.72 12.15 -9.36
CA ALA A 187 3.69 12.49 -8.34
C ALA A 187 4.10 13.95 -8.45
N MET A 188 4.33 14.58 -7.31
CA MET A 188 4.79 15.96 -7.24
C MET A 188 6.32 15.97 -7.29
N VAL A 189 6.88 16.60 -8.34
CA VAL A 189 8.33 16.72 -8.53
C VAL A 189 8.71 18.18 -8.50
N PHE A 190 9.47 18.59 -7.48
CA PHE A 190 9.95 19.96 -7.35
C PHE A 190 11.19 20.22 -8.19
N LEU A 191 11.25 21.41 -8.77
CA LEU A 191 12.33 21.89 -9.63
C LEU A 191 13.11 22.99 -8.91
N ARG A 192 14.36 23.21 -9.31
CA ARG A 192 15.18 24.33 -8.84
C ARG A 192 14.78 25.62 -9.53
N HIS A 193 14.33 25.53 -10.78
CA HIS A 193 13.92 26.68 -11.56
C HIS A 193 12.43 26.60 -11.95
N PRO A 194 11.69 27.72 -11.98
CA PRO A 194 10.32 27.74 -12.48
C PRO A 194 10.25 27.39 -13.97
N ILE A 195 9.29 26.53 -14.34
CA ILE A 195 9.00 26.16 -15.74
C ILE A 195 8.62 27.40 -16.55
N VAL A 196 7.85 28.30 -15.93
CA VAL A 196 7.49 29.60 -16.48
C VAL A 196 8.29 30.65 -15.72
N PRO A 197 9.33 31.27 -16.32
CA PRO A 197 10.24 32.17 -15.60
C PRO A 197 9.55 33.35 -14.89
N SER A 198 8.41 33.82 -15.41
CA SER A 198 7.63 34.90 -14.82
C SER A 198 6.69 34.47 -13.68
N ASN A 199 6.54 33.16 -13.44
CA ASN A 199 5.68 32.62 -12.39
C ASN A 199 6.51 31.78 -11.40
N PRO A 200 6.86 32.30 -10.21
CA PRO A 200 7.67 31.58 -9.24
C PRO A 200 6.97 30.33 -8.66
N TYR A 201 5.65 30.19 -8.81
CA TYR A 201 4.89 29.01 -8.39
C TYR A 201 4.84 27.88 -9.44
N SER A 202 5.64 28.01 -10.50
CA SER A 202 5.77 26.99 -11.55
C SER A 202 7.03 26.13 -11.39
N ASP A 203 7.59 26.07 -10.19
CA ASP A 203 8.77 25.28 -9.80
C ASP A 203 8.42 23.80 -9.52
N MET A 204 7.39 23.27 -10.17
CA MET A 204 6.86 21.95 -9.86
C MET A 204 6.20 21.29 -11.08
N ARG A 205 6.47 20.00 -11.26
CA ARG A 205 5.72 19.10 -12.15
C ARG A 205 4.74 18.27 -11.33
N HIS A 206 3.56 18.04 -11.90
CA HIS A 206 2.51 17.24 -11.27
C HIS A 206 1.68 16.52 -12.34
N ASP A 207 2.39 15.79 -13.19
CA ASP A 207 1.86 15.15 -14.39
C ASP A 207 1.23 13.79 -14.08
N VAL A 208 0.19 13.43 -14.85
CA VAL A 208 -0.44 12.10 -14.78
C VAL A 208 0.25 11.17 -15.77
N VAL A 209 0.96 10.16 -15.26
CA VAL A 209 1.79 9.22 -16.01
C VAL A 209 1.12 7.84 -16.02
N LEU A 210 1.05 7.20 -17.19
CA LEU A 210 0.51 5.84 -17.33
C LEU A 210 1.54 4.82 -16.84
N ALA A 211 1.14 3.99 -15.86
CA ALA A 211 1.98 2.91 -15.32
C ALA A 211 1.64 1.55 -15.96
N PHE A 212 0.35 1.30 -16.17
CA PHE A 212 -0.16 0.02 -16.65
C PHE A 212 -1.44 0.21 -17.46
N THR A 213 -1.65 -0.62 -18.48
CA THR A 213 -2.92 -0.69 -19.19
C THR A 213 -3.20 -2.11 -19.69
N ARG A 214 -4.48 -2.53 -19.66
CA ARG A 214 -4.95 -3.82 -20.16
C ARG A 214 -6.38 -3.73 -20.68
N ASN A 215 -6.64 -4.40 -21.80
CA ASN A 215 -7.96 -4.52 -22.44
C ASN A 215 -8.59 -5.90 -22.15
N PHE A 216 -9.93 -5.97 -22.16
CA PHE A 216 -10.76 -7.13 -21.78
C PHE A 216 -11.90 -7.42 -22.77
#